data_AF-A0AA41YYV5-F1
#
_entry.id   AF-A0AA41YYV5-F1
#
_cell.length_a   1.000
_cell.length_b   1.000
_cell.length_c   1.000
_cell.angle_alpha   90.00
_cell.angle_beta   90.00
_cell.angle_gamma   90.00
#
_symmetry.space_group_name_H-M   'P 1'
#
loop_
_entity.id
_entity.type
_entity.pdbx_description
1 polymer ?
#
loop_
_entity_poly.entity_id
_entity_poly.type
_entity_poly.pdbx_seq_one_letter_code
_entity_poly.pdbx_strand_id
1 'polypeptide(L)'
;MARSGGKVPATKRPRGGGGGLEAQSSMMSVAQSLAELARLLFQEMSRKKPRDAMVERYSILFQDGLTELRIAANGGDVAAARDIGEVQKAVAAALPAGNGEPVAIMLLARAFAEAQLDPGPALRDVMMQALADLPEASEDESPEGSVDPFSDLAAALGDDPFALHAELAATGSALPSEHRAAMATLLAASPNPTVCKSTLGFALSPDAVVAHAALTALKDAKIDGPVATVLSAWLMQIRFWVGEKRRPEIDAAIRSLRAKSSQGVERPPRSEVRLVLASICDGAGAQSLFAMVKRGRRFAVACVLVKLGTGIADAWIRDALTKADAEAFINDVLAGVESVEISMVLFERRLADALVAHLDTGTPPPFHLLQAMDVLGLSSLRPDASPPAVLAEALLAGLPADLTGPAAVEDAHRRSLTWMQEFETVASWFEAGEDVEALLRPLKSRKQRLVAVTTKLLPGRRKAWAERCAWTSAVLKEEAEPDELLWVDFALVSRDLAGTRPLEEIPLAGFIASATVEAFLQR
;
A
#
# COMPACT_ATOMS: atom_id res chain seq x y z
N MET A 1 60.54 -37.68 38.42
CA MET A 1 61.43 -38.51 37.58
C MET A 1 60.87 -38.47 36.16
N ALA A 2 61.45 -37.64 35.30
CA ALA A 2 62.43 -38.01 34.25
C ALA A 2 61.71 -38.63 33.03
N ARG A 3 61.49 -37.85 31.95
CA ARG A 3 62.36 -37.70 30.74
C ARG A 3 62.58 -39.05 30.05
N SER A 4 62.15 -39.21 28.80
CA SER A 4 62.97 -39.01 27.59
C SER A 4 62.17 -39.64 26.43
N GLY A 5 62.07 -39.16 25.20
CA GLY A 5 62.92 -38.27 24.42
C GLY A 5 63.09 -38.89 23.02
N GLY A 6 62.78 -38.12 21.97
CA GLY A 6 62.99 -38.51 20.57
C GLY A 6 62.82 -37.30 19.63
N LYS A 7 63.96 -36.73 19.20
CA LYS A 7 64.15 -35.54 18.34
C LYS A 7 64.39 -36.00 16.87
N VAL A 8 63.74 -35.39 15.85
CA VAL A 8 64.25 -34.34 14.87
C VAL A 8 65.20 -34.93 13.77
N PRO A 9 65.20 -34.55 12.45
CA PRO A 9 65.07 -33.20 11.86
C PRO A 9 64.30 -33.00 10.52
N ALA A 10 64.17 -31.71 10.18
CA ALA A 10 63.67 -31.10 8.95
C ALA A 10 64.73 -30.88 7.86
N THR A 11 64.28 -30.62 6.62
CA THR A 11 64.77 -29.66 5.58
C THR A 11 64.05 -30.01 4.26
N LYS A 12 63.70 -29.16 3.28
CA LYS A 12 63.85 -27.74 2.91
C LYS A 12 62.86 -27.52 1.73
N ARG A 13 62.25 -26.34 1.56
CA ARG A 13 61.97 -25.69 0.25
C ARG A 13 61.40 -24.27 0.47
N PRO A 14 61.49 -23.36 -0.52
CA PRO A 14 62.07 -22.03 -0.30
C PRO A 14 61.04 -20.88 -0.21
N ARG A 15 61.54 -19.74 0.26
CA ARG A 15 60.88 -18.43 0.28
C ARG A 15 61.03 -17.69 -1.07
N GLY A 16 59.99 -16.96 -1.42
CA GLY A 16 59.91 -15.88 -2.42
C GLY A 16 58.47 -15.87 -2.97
N GLY A 17 57.65 -14.83 -2.94
CA GLY A 17 57.83 -13.41 -2.65
C GLY A 17 56.94 -12.64 -3.63
N GLY A 18 55.97 -11.86 -3.12
CA GLY A 18 55.36 -10.72 -3.83
C GLY A 18 54.13 -10.97 -4.71
N GLY A 19 53.10 -10.12 -4.52
CA GLY A 19 51.96 -9.87 -5.42
C GLY A 19 50.77 -10.80 -5.14
N GLY A 20 49.71 -10.41 -4.45
CA GLY A 20 48.89 -9.24 -4.75
C GLY A 20 47.81 -9.66 -5.75
N LEU A 21 46.73 -10.27 -5.26
CA LEU A 21 45.44 -10.47 -5.94
C LEU A 21 44.43 -10.94 -4.88
N GLU A 22 44.07 -10.03 -3.98
CA GLU A 22 42.78 -10.09 -3.32
C GLU A 22 41.72 -9.86 -4.40
N ALA A 23 41.15 -10.94 -4.93
CA ALA A 23 39.88 -10.86 -5.62
C ALA A 23 38.79 -10.66 -4.55
N GLN A 24 38.60 -9.42 -4.11
CA GLN A 24 37.34 -9.00 -3.52
C GLN A 24 36.26 -9.13 -4.60
N SER A 25 35.51 -10.23 -4.56
CA SER A 25 34.18 -10.30 -5.16
C SER A 25 33.29 -9.32 -4.40
N SER A 26 33.30 -8.06 -4.83
CA SER A 26 32.38 -7.04 -4.32
C SER A 26 30.96 -7.45 -4.71
N MET A 27 30.20 -7.97 -3.75
CA MET A 27 28.77 -8.18 -3.91
C MET A 27 28.15 -6.80 -4.14
N MET A 28 27.55 -6.58 -5.31
CA MET A 28 26.89 -5.30 -5.62
C MET A 28 25.74 -5.09 -4.62
N SER A 29 25.58 -3.86 -4.14
CA SER A 29 24.40 -3.53 -3.33
C SER A 29 23.12 -3.64 -4.18
N VAL A 30 21.96 -3.74 -3.52
CA VAL A 30 20.65 -3.75 -4.21
C VAL A 30 20.49 -2.49 -5.06
N ALA A 31 20.82 -1.32 -4.51
CA ALA A 31 20.80 -0.06 -5.25
C ALA A 31 21.72 -0.08 -6.49
N GLN A 32 22.92 -0.66 -6.39
CA GLN A 32 23.84 -0.78 -7.53
C GLN A 32 23.31 -1.74 -8.60
N SER A 33 22.63 -2.81 -8.18
CA SER A 33 22.04 -3.79 -9.09
C SER A 33 20.87 -3.19 -9.86
N LEU A 34 20.02 -2.41 -9.19
CA LEU A 34 18.91 -1.69 -9.82
C LEU A 34 19.40 -0.56 -10.75
N ALA A 35 20.44 0.16 -10.34
CA ALA A 35 21.09 1.14 -11.22
C ALA A 35 21.63 0.49 -12.51
N GLU A 36 22.25 -0.68 -12.38
CA GLU A 36 22.76 -1.42 -13.52
C GLU A 36 21.64 -1.92 -14.42
N LEU A 37 20.51 -2.39 -13.87
CA LEU A 37 19.32 -2.76 -14.65
C LEU A 37 18.76 -1.57 -15.43
N ALA A 38 18.65 -0.39 -14.81
CA ALA A 38 18.22 0.83 -15.50
C ALA A 38 19.18 1.20 -16.64
N ARG A 39 20.50 1.10 -16.41
CA ARG A 39 21.53 1.33 -17.44
C ARG A 39 21.42 0.33 -18.59
N LEU A 40 21.22 -0.96 -18.29
CA LEU A 40 21.05 -2.02 -19.28
C LEU A 40 19.78 -1.81 -20.13
N LEU A 41 18.70 -1.34 -19.51
CA LEU A 41 17.46 -0.99 -20.21
C LEU A 41 17.71 0.13 -21.23
N PHE A 42 18.34 1.24 -20.81
CA PHE A 42 18.70 2.33 -21.75
C PHE A 42 19.60 1.85 -22.88
N GLN A 43 20.58 0.99 -22.59
CA GLN A 43 21.48 0.46 -23.60
C GLN A 43 20.79 -0.46 -24.60
N GLU A 44 19.86 -1.31 -24.14
CA GLU A 44 19.13 -2.21 -25.03
C GLU A 44 18.18 -1.42 -25.94
N MET A 45 17.50 -0.41 -25.41
CA MET A 45 16.60 0.46 -26.17
C MET A 45 17.33 1.38 -27.16
N SER A 46 18.57 1.77 -26.85
CA SER A 46 19.41 2.56 -27.76
C SER A 46 19.97 1.74 -28.94
N ARG A 47 19.70 0.43 -29.02
CA ARG A 47 20.17 -0.40 -30.13
C ARG A 47 19.37 -0.13 -31.39
N LYS A 48 20.04 -0.28 -32.54
CA LYS A 48 19.39 -0.22 -33.87
C LYS A 48 18.24 -1.24 -34.04
N LYS A 49 18.28 -2.35 -33.29
CA LYS A 49 17.20 -3.33 -33.15
C LYS A 49 17.17 -3.79 -31.69
N PRO A 50 16.34 -3.17 -30.84
CA PRO A 50 16.13 -3.61 -29.47
C PRO A 50 15.60 -5.05 -29.45
N ARG A 51 15.94 -5.81 -28.41
CA ARG A 51 15.36 -7.14 -28.18
C ARG A 51 14.25 -7.02 -27.15
N ASP A 52 13.00 -7.11 -27.61
CA ASP A 52 11.81 -6.95 -26.76
C ASP A 52 11.85 -7.82 -25.50
N ALA A 53 12.26 -9.09 -25.63
CA ALA A 53 12.38 -10.01 -24.49
C ALA A 53 13.42 -9.59 -23.43
N MET A 54 14.44 -8.81 -23.80
CA MET A 54 15.44 -8.28 -22.85
C MET A 54 14.94 -7.02 -22.18
N VAL A 55 14.28 -6.14 -22.94
CA VAL A 55 13.62 -4.93 -22.45
C VAL A 55 12.59 -5.29 -21.39
N GLU A 56 11.72 -6.26 -21.69
CA GLU A 56 10.71 -6.79 -20.77
C GLU A 56 11.35 -7.34 -19.49
N ARG A 57 12.37 -8.20 -19.62
CA ARG A 57 13.07 -8.80 -18.45
C ARG A 57 13.73 -7.75 -17.56
N TYR A 58 14.39 -6.75 -18.15
CA TYR A 58 15.04 -5.69 -17.36
C TYR A 58 14.01 -4.83 -16.64
N SER A 59 12.89 -4.50 -17.28
CA SER A 59 11.80 -3.76 -16.65
C SER A 59 11.20 -4.52 -15.47
N ILE A 60 10.89 -5.82 -15.65
CA ILE A 60 10.35 -6.67 -14.57
C ILE A 60 11.31 -6.75 -13.39
N LEU A 61 12.59 -7.09 -13.63
CA LEU A 61 13.58 -7.21 -12.55
C LEU A 61 13.81 -5.89 -11.82
N PHE A 62 13.75 -4.77 -12.54
CA PHE A 62 13.88 -3.45 -11.95
C PHE A 62 12.68 -3.12 -11.05
N GLN A 63 11.47 -3.37 -11.53
CA GLN A 63 10.24 -3.19 -10.76
C GLN A 63 10.17 -4.09 -9.52
N ASP A 64 10.54 -5.37 -9.65
CA ASP A 64 10.53 -6.32 -8.54
C ASP A 64 11.48 -5.84 -7.43
N GLY A 65 12.71 -5.44 -7.78
CA GLY A 65 13.64 -4.94 -6.77
C GLY A 65 13.23 -3.58 -6.17
N LEU A 66 12.57 -2.70 -6.93
CA LEU A 66 11.95 -1.50 -6.36
C LEU A 66 10.83 -1.86 -5.37
N THR A 67 10.04 -2.88 -5.69
CA THR A 67 8.95 -3.37 -4.83
C THR A 67 9.49 -3.98 -3.54
N GLU A 68 10.55 -4.79 -3.62
CA GLU A 68 11.25 -5.33 -2.44
C GLU A 68 11.82 -4.21 -1.56
N LEU A 69 12.48 -3.22 -2.16
CA LEU A 69 12.99 -2.05 -1.44
C LEU A 69 11.86 -1.28 -0.75
N ARG A 70 10.71 -1.08 -1.41
CA ARG A 70 9.55 -0.44 -0.79
C ARG A 70 9.03 -1.27 0.39
N ILE A 71 8.88 -2.59 0.24
CA ILE A 71 8.38 -3.46 1.30
C ILE A 71 9.30 -3.38 2.52
N ALA A 72 10.62 -3.49 2.31
CA ALA A 72 11.60 -3.36 3.38
C ALA A 72 11.56 -1.96 4.04
N ALA A 73 11.49 -0.89 3.24
CA ALA A 73 11.38 0.48 3.73
C ALA A 73 10.09 0.71 4.53
N ASN A 74 8.97 0.13 4.10
CA ASN A 74 7.69 0.17 4.82
C ASN A 74 7.71 -0.65 6.11
N GLY A 75 8.50 -1.73 6.16
CA GLY A 75 8.90 -2.43 7.39
C GLY A 75 9.91 -1.65 8.25
N GLY A 76 10.19 -0.40 7.86
CA GLY A 76 11.03 0.55 8.56
C GLY A 76 12.54 0.34 8.37
N ASP A 77 12.97 -0.43 7.36
CA ASP A 77 14.38 -0.53 6.98
C ASP A 77 14.86 0.80 6.37
N VAL A 78 15.71 1.52 7.12
CA VAL A 78 16.27 2.80 6.69
C VAL A 78 17.37 2.62 5.64
N ALA A 79 18.05 1.46 5.61
CA ALA A 79 18.98 1.16 4.52
C ALA A 79 18.20 1.00 3.20
N ALA A 80 17.06 0.30 3.22
CA ALA A 80 16.18 0.22 2.05
C ALA A 80 15.64 1.60 1.62
N ALA A 81 15.20 2.44 2.57
CA ALA A 81 14.75 3.81 2.27
C ALA A 81 15.87 4.67 1.64
N ARG A 82 17.10 4.57 2.16
CA ARG A 82 18.27 5.21 1.58
C ARG A 82 18.57 4.65 0.19
N ASP A 83 18.50 3.33 0.02
CA ASP A 83 18.78 2.66 -1.22
C ASP A 83 17.78 3.05 -2.32
N ILE A 84 16.50 3.30 -1.99
CA ILE A 84 15.53 3.93 -2.93
C ILE A 84 16.05 5.29 -3.41
N GLY A 85 16.52 6.14 -2.50
CA GLY A 85 17.12 7.44 -2.84
C GLY A 85 18.39 7.31 -3.69
N GLU A 86 19.23 6.30 -3.43
CA GLU A 86 20.41 6.02 -4.25
C GLU A 86 20.04 5.48 -5.64
N VAL A 87 18.98 4.66 -5.76
CA VAL A 87 18.45 4.24 -7.06
C VAL A 87 17.94 5.44 -7.85
N GLN A 88 17.19 6.35 -7.24
CA GLN A 88 16.74 7.59 -7.90
C GLN A 88 17.93 8.41 -8.43
N LYS A 89 18.98 8.59 -7.62
CA LYS A 89 20.21 9.29 -8.04
C LYS A 89 20.96 8.55 -9.14
N ALA A 90 21.03 7.23 -9.07
CA ALA A 90 21.73 6.43 -10.04
C ALA A 90 20.99 6.37 -11.39
N VAL A 91 19.67 6.28 -11.37
CA VAL A 91 18.81 6.47 -12.56
C VAL A 91 19.05 7.86 -13.13
N ALA A 92 19.06 8.90 -12.30
CA ALA A 92 19.34 10.26 -12.74
C ALA A 92 20.72 10.40 -13.42
N ALA A 93 21.75 9.71 -12.91
CA ALA A 93 23.08 9.69 -13.49
C ALA A 93 23.18 8.84 -14.79
N ALA A 94 22.31 7.83 -14.92
CA ALA A 94 22.22 6.96 -16.09
C ALA A 94 21.39 7.58 -17.23
N LEU A 95 20.55 8.59 -16.94
CA LEU A 95 19.81 9.34 -17.94
C LEU A 95 20.81 10.00 -18.90
N PRO A 96 20.75 9.72 -20.21
CA PRO A 96 21.64 10.34 -21.17
C PRO A 96 21.39 11.86 -21.21
N ALA A 97 22.47 12.64 -21.24
CA ALA A 97 22.41 14.10 -21.28
C ALA A 97 21.68 14.58 -22.55
N GLY A 98 20.39 14.88 -22.40
CA GLY A 98 19.58 15.58 -23.40
C GLY A 98 19.04 14.75 -24.58
N ASN A 99 19.01 13.41 -24.51
CA ASN A 99 18.32 12.59 -25.54
C ASN A 99 18.12 11.13 -25.09
N GLY A 100 17.31 10.92 -24.05
CA GLY A 100 16.91 9.56 -23.66
C GLY A 100 15.94 8.98 -24.67
N GLU A 101 16.08 7.68 -24.94
CA GLU A 101 15.08 6.95 -25.73
C GLU A 101 13.74 7.04 -24.97
N PRO A 102 12.70 7.71 -25.54
CA PRO A 102 11.51 8.09 -24.78
C PRO A 102 10.78 6.90 -24.16
N VAL A 103 10.80 5.75 -24.82
CA VAL A 103 10.16 4.52 -24.35
C VAL A 103 10.88 3.98 -23.11
N ALA A 104 12.21 3.98 -23.06
CA ALA A 104 12.98 3.60 -21.88
C ALA A 104 12.69 4.50 -20.66
N ILE A 105 12.56 5.81 -20.88
CA ILE A 105 12.19 6.78 -19.83
C ILE A 105 10.81 6.43 -19.27
N MET A 106 9.82 6.17 -20.15
CA MET A 106 8.47 5.79 -19.75
C MET A 106 8.44 4.46 -18.99
N LEU A 107 9.20 3.46 -19.41
CA LEU A 107 9.27 2.16 -18.74
C LEU A 107 9.83 2.28 -17.31
N LEU A 108 10.86 3.10 -17.11
CA LEU A 108 11.40 3.35 -15.77
C LEU A 108 10.40 4.12 -14.90
N ALA A 109 9.78 5.17 -15.44
CA ALA A 109 8.76 5.93 -14.72
C ALA A 109 7.59 5.02 -14.28
N ARG A 110 7.12 4.15 -15.18
CA ARG A 110 6.11 3.14 -14.91
C ARG A 110 6.54 2.19 -13.80
N ALA A 111 7.77 1.67 -13.83
CA ALA A 111 8.27 0.75 -12.80
C ALA A 111 8.29 1.39 -11.39
N PHE A 112 8.67 2.67 -11.29
CA PHE A 112 8.56 3.42 -10.02
C PHE A 112 7.11 3.55 -9.57
N ALA A 113 6.20 3.88 -10.49
CA ALA A 113 4.78 4.05 -10.20
C ALA A 113 4.12 2.75 -9.71
N GLU A 114 4.38 1.64 -10.40
CA GLU A 114 3.88 0.31 -10.03
C GLU A 114 4.47 -0.15 -8.69
N ALA A 115 5.73 0.18 -8.44
CA ALA A 115 6.33 -0.02 -7.13
C ALA A 115 5.84 0.97 -6.06
N GLN A 116 4.93 1.92 -6.38
CA GLN A 116 4.42 2.97 -5.50
C GLN A 116 5.52 3.88 -4.90
N LEU A 117 6.53 4.20 -5.71
CA LEU A 117 7.66 5.05 -5.35
C LEU A 117 7.70 6.30 -6.22
N ASP A 118 8.18 7.42 -5.67
CA ASP A 118 8.46 8.63 -6.46
C ASP A 118 9.64 8.36 -7.41
N PRO A 119 9.52 8.58 -8.73
CA PRO A 119 10.64 8.45 -9.67
C PRO A 119 11.75 9.50 -9.46
N GLY A 120 11.49 10.55 -8.67
CA GLY A 120 12.42 11.64 -8.41
C GLY A 120 12.37 12.75 -9.47
N PRO A 121 12.98 13.92 -9.18
CA PRO A 121 12.87 15.10 -10.04
C PRO A 121 13.58 14.94 -11.39
N ALA A 122 14.74 14.29 -11.43
CA ALA A 122 15.51 14.16 -12.66
C ALA A 122 14.80 13.35 -13.76
N LEU A 123 14.17 12.23 -13.39
CA LEU A 123 13.39 11.43 -14.34
C LEU A 123 12.14 12.19 -14.81
N ARG A 124 11.50 12.96 -13.90
CA ARG A 124 10.39 13.86 -14.26
C ARG A 124 10.82 14.96 -15.24
N ASP A 125 11.95 15.61 -15.00
CA ASP A 125 12.45 16.70 -15.83
C ASP A 125 12.82 16.22 -17.25
N VAL A 126 13.50 15.07 -17.36
CA VAL A 126 13.83 14.49 -18.68
C VAL A 126 12.56 14.07 -19.42
N MET A 127 11.55 13.57 -18.70
CA MET A 127 10.28 13.27 -19.33
C MET A 127 9.53 14.54 -19.78
N MET A 128 9.64 15.65 -19.05
CA MET A 128 9.10 16.95 -19.50
C MET A 128 9.77 17.42 -20.80
N GLN A 129 11.10 17.29 -20.90
CA GLN A 129 11.83 17.63 -22.11
C GLN A 129 11.41 16.74 -23.29
N ALA A 130 11.36 15.42 -23.07
CA ALA A 130 10.94 14.47 -24.09
C ALA A 130 9.51 14.75 -24.59
N LEU A 131 8.61 15.20 -23.70
CA LEU A 131 7.23 15.54 -24.05
C LEU A 131 7.12 16.89 -24.78
N ALA A 132 7.94 17.88 -24.41
CA ALA A 132 8.00 19.18 -25.08
C ALA A 132 8.61 19.10 -26.48
N ASP A 133 9.49 18.12 -26.72
CA ASP A 133 10.11 17.85 -28.02
C ASP A 133 9.20 17.03 -28.95
N LEU A 134 8.07 16.52 -28.45
CA LEU A 134 7.05 15.95 -29.33
C LEU A 134 6.44 17.07 -30.18
N PRO A 135 6.35 16.92 -31.52
CA PRO A 135 5.72 17.93 -32.35
C PRO A 135 4.28 18.16 -31.88
N GLU A 136 3.92 19.42 -31.64
CA GLU A 136 2.53 19.80 -31.36
C GLU A 136 1.64 19.20 -32.46
N ALA A 137 0.68 18.37 -32.06
CA ALA A 137 -0.33 17.88 -32.98
C ALA A 137 -1.03 19.11 -33.57
N SER A 138 -0.84 19.33 -34.87
CA SER A 138 -1.42 20.46 -35.58
C SER A 138 -2.94 20.49 -35.38
N GLU A 139 -3.47 21.65 -34.97
CA GLU A 139 -4.91 21.90 -34.77
C GLU A 139 -5.77 21.68 -36.05
N ASP A 140 -5.15 21.41 -37.20
CA ASP A 140 -5.80 21.20 -38.50
C ASP A 140 -6.20 19.74 -38.82
N GLU A 141 -5.91 18.75 -37.96
CA GLU A 141 -6.53 17.44 -38.09
C GLU A 141 -7.82 17.38 -37.26
N SER A 142 -8.89 17.95 -37.78
CA SER A 142 -10.24 17.57 -37.34
C SER A 142 -10.48 16.12 -37.73
N PRO A 143 -10.55 15.15 -36.79
CA PRO A 143 -10.76 13.77 -37.16
C PRO A 143 -12.27 13.53 -37.09
N GLU A 144 -12.97 13.85 -38.18
CA GLU A 144 -14.19 13.11 -38.50
C GLU A 144 -13.78 11.64 -38.71
N GLY A 145 -13.74 10.89 -37.60
CA GLY A 145 -13.15 9.55 -37.52
C GLY A 145 -12.11 9.35 -36.41
N SER A 146 -12.04 10.22 -35.40
CA SER A 146 -11.15 10.09 -34.23
C SER A 146 -11.34 8.74 -33.55
N VAL A 147 -10.46 7.79 -33.84
CA VAL A 147 -10.30 6.58 -33.04
C VAL A 147 -9.94 7.05 -31.63
N ASP A 148 -10.78 6.73 -30.65
CA ASP A 148 -10.49 7.02 -29.25
C ASP A 148 -9.17 6.33 -28.87
N PRO A 149 -8.09 7.07 -28.57
CA PRO A 149 -6.75 6.51 -28.42
C PRO A 149 -6.65 5.55 -27.22
N PHE A 150 -7.62 5.59 -26.31
CA PHE A 150 -7.67 4.72 -25.13
C PHE A 150 -8.55 3.49 -25.32
N SER A 151 -9.31 3.39 -26.41
CA SER A 151 -10.25 2.28 -26.61
C SER A 151 -9.54 0.93 -26.80
N ASP A 152 -8.43 0.89 -27.54
CA ASP A 152 -7.64 -0.34 -27.71
C ASP A 152 -7.00 -0.78 -26.40
N LEU A 153 -6.52 0.18 -25.59
CA LEU A 153 -5.99 -0.09 -24.26
C LEU A 153 -7.08 -0.59 -23.31
N ALA A 154 -8.28 0.01 -23.34
CA ALA A 154 -9.42 -0.44 -22.57
C ALA A 154 -9.78 -1.89 -22.92
N ALA A 155 -9.84 -2.23 -24.21
CA ALA A 155 -10.12 -3.58 -24.67
C ALA A 155 -9.04 -4.59 -24.23
N ALA A 156 -7.76 -4.20 -24.29
CA ALA A 156 -6.66 -5.03 -23.79
C ALA A 156 -6.73 -5.30 -22.28
N LEU A 157 -7.33 -4.36 -21.53
CA LEU A 157 -7.56 -4.45 -20.09
C LEU A 157 -8.96 -5.00 -19.74
N GLY A 158 -9.63 -5.67 -20.68
CA GLY A 158 -10.92 -6.33 -20.45
C GLY A 158 -12.09 -5.37 -20.24
N ASP A 159 -12.00 -4.15 -20.77
CA ASP A 159 -12.97 -3.07 -20.61
C ASP A 159 -13.24 -2.69 -19.14
N ASP A 160 -12.25 -2.85 -18.26
CA ASP A 160 -12.31 -2.44 -16.85
C ASP A 160 -11.85 -0.97 -16.66
N PRO A 161 -12.73 -0.04 -16.22
CA PRO A 161 -12.36 1.36 -16.01
C PRO A 161 -11.37 1.56 -14.84
N PHE A 162 -11.32 0.62 -13.88
CA PHE A 162 -10.41 0.67 -12.75
C PHE A 162 -8.99 0.26 -13.17
N ALA A 163 -8.88 -0.83 -13.95
CA ALA A 163 -7.62 -1.26 -14.54
C ALA A 163 -7.06 -0.21 -15.51
N LEU A 164 -7.91 0.36 -16.37
CA LEU A 164 -7.51 1.43 -17.28
C LEU A 164 -6.98 2.65 -16.51
N HIS A 165 -7.68 3.08 -15.46
CA HIS A 165 -7.18 4.17 -14.62
C HIS A 165 -5.84 3.81 -13.96
N ALA A 166 -5.67 2.61 -13.40
CA ALA A 166 -4.41 2.20 -12.79
C ALA A 166 -3.25 2.25 -13.80
N GLU A 167 -3.45 1.70 -14.99
CA GLU A 167 -2.44 1.71 -16.05
C GLU A 167 -2.06 3.14 -16.47
N LEU A 168 -3.05 4.01 -16.68
CA LEU A 168 -2.83 5.40 -17.08
C LEU A 168 -2.25 6.25 -15.95
N ALA A 169 -2.66 6.02 -14.70
CA ALA A 169 -2.12 6.71 -13.54
C ALA A 169 -0.67 6.27 -13.27
N ALA A 170 -0.36 4.98 -13.45
CA ALA A 170 1.00 4.47 -13.32
C ALA A 170 1.92 5.04 -14.42
N THR A 171 1.51 4.89 -15.68
CA THR A 171 2.26 5.40 -16.84
C THR A 171 2.39 6.93 -16.80
N GLY A 172 1.34 7.61 -16.37
CA GLY A 172 1.29 9.07 -16.27
C GLY A 172 1.85 9.64 -14.98
N SER A 173 2.27 8.82 -14.01
CA SER A 173 2.66 9.28 -12.65
C SER A 173 3.81 10.29 -12.66
N ALA A 174 4.74 10.14 -13.60
CA ALA A 174 5.86 11.05 -13.77
C ALA A 174 5.46 12.32 -14.55
N LEU A 175 4.28 12.36 -15.19
CA LEU A 175 3.88 13.48 -16.04
C LEU A 175 3.50 14.68 -15.15
N PRO A 176 3.79 15.90 -15.62
CA PRO A 176 3.30 17.12 -14.97
C PRO A 176 1.78 17.08 -14.77
N SER A 177 1.34 17.78 -13.72
CA SER A 177 -0.07 17.85 -13.35
C SER A 177 -0.96 18.35 -14.49
N GLU A 178 -0.46 19.25 -15.33
CA GLU A 178 -1.17 19.79 -16.50
C GLU A 178 -1.41 18.72 -17.57
N HIS A 179 -0.42 17.88 -17.88
CA HIS A 179 -0.59 16.78 -18.83
C HIS A 179 -1.52 15.69 -18.28
N ARG A 180 -1.43 15.37 -16.98
CA ARG A 180 -2.38 14.45 -16.33
C ARG A 180 -3.81 15.03 -16.32
N ALA A 181 -3.95 16.34 -16.14
CA ALA A 181 -5.23 17.04 -16.21
C ALA A 181 -5.83 17.02 -17.64
N ALA A 182 -5.00 17.24 -18.66
CA ALA A 182 -5.38 17.11 -20.06
C ALA A 182 -5.83 15.67 -20.39
N MET A 183 -5.09 14.67 -19.92
CA MET A 183 -5.47 13.26 -20.05
C MET A 183 -6.84 12.99 -19.42
N ALA A 184 -7.09 13.45 -18.19
CA ALA A 184 -8.41 13.31 -17.56
C ALA A 184 -9.55 13.96 -18.39
N THR A 185 -9.26 15.07 -19.07
CA THR A 185 -10.22 15.76 -19.93
C THR A 185 -10.53 14.95 -21.20
N LEU A 186 -9.49 14.37 -21.82
CA LEU A 186 -9.64 13.50 -22.99
C LEU A 186 -10.44 12.23 -22.66
N LEU A 187 -10.16 11.60 -21.52
CA LEU A 187 -10.91 10.42 -21.05
C LEU A 187 -12.39 10.74 -20.90
N ALA A 188 -12.74 11.87 -20.28
CA ALA A 188 -14.14 12.28 -20.07
C ALA A 188 -14.92 12.51 -21.37
N ALA A 189 -14.21 12.94 -22.42
CA ALA A 189 -14.78 13.22 -23.74
C ALA A 189 -14.93 11.97 -24.61
N SER A 190 -14.33 10.84 -24.21
CA SER A 190 -14.40 9.61 -24.99
C SER A 190 -15.83 9.08 -25.14
N PRO A 191 -16.23 8.62 -26.35
CA PRO A 191 -17.49 7.92 -26.54
C PRO A 191 -17.49 6.50 -25.95
N ASN A 192 -16.32 5.94 -25.62
CA ASN A 192 -16.22 4.63 -24.99
C ASN A 192 -16.61 4.73 -23.50
N PRO A 193 -17.65 4.00 -23.06
CA PRO A 193 -18.13 4.06 -21.67
C PRO A 193 -17.07 3.72 -20.62
N THR A 194 -16.18 2.77 -20.90
CA THR A 194 -15.12 2.35 -19.98
C THR A 194 -14.07 3.44 -19.85
N VAL A 195 -13.63 4.01 -20.97
CA VAL A 195 -12.67 5.11 -21.01
C VAL A 195 -13.23 6.32 -20.25
N CYS A 196 -14.47 6.71 -20.54
CA CYS A 196 -15.13 7.81 -19.83
C CYS A 196 -15.22 7.57 -18.31
N LYS A 197 -15.59 6.35 -17.88
CA LYS A 197 -15.68 5.99 -16.46
C LYS A 197 -14.35 6.09 -15.72
N SER A 198 -13.23 5.78 -16.39
CA SER A 198 -11.89 5.82 -15.78
C SER A 198 -11.48 7.23 -15.31
N THR A 199 -12.07 8.29 -15.90
CA THR A 199 -11.90 9.69 -15.48
C THR A 199 -12.16 9.88 -13.98
N LEU A 200 -13.07 9.10 -13.39
CA LEU A 200 -13.41 9.24 -11.98
C LEU A 200 -12.23 8.91 -11.05
N GLY A 201 -11.30 8.05 -11.47
CA GLY A 201 -10.08 7.79 -10.71
C GLY A 201 -9.19 9.03 -10.60
N PHE A 202 -9.10 9.84 -11.66
CA PHE A 202 -8.38 11.11 -11.64
C PHE A 202 -9.06 12.17 -10.74
N ALA A 203 -10.37 12.09 -10.54
CA ALA A 203 -11.07 12.93 -9.55
C ALA A 203 -10.67 12.62 -8.09
N LEU A 204 -10.13 11.43 -7.84
CA LEU A 204 -9.52 11.02 -6.57
C LEU A 204 -8.00 11.24 -6.53
N SER A 205 -7.42 11.98 -7.48
CA SER A 205 -6.01 12.34 -7.40
C SER A 205 -5.71 13.17 -6.14
N PRO A 206 -4.58 12.94 -5.45
CA PRO A 206 -4.10 13.85 -4.41
C PRO A 206 -3.71 15.21 -5.00
N ASP A 207 -3.40 15.27 -6.29
CA ASP A 207 -3.11 16.50 -7.01
C ASP A 207 -4.39 17.30 -7.29
N ALA A 208 -4.48 18.51 -6.73
CA ALA A 208 -5.65 19.36 -6.85
C ALA A 208 -5.93 19.80 -8.30
N VAL A 209 -4.89 19.98 -9.13
CA VAL A 209 -5.06 20.40 -10.53
C VAL A 209 -5.69 19.26 -11.34
N VAL A 210 -5.17 18.05 -11.16
CA VAL A 210 -5.69 16.85 -11.84
C VAL A 210 -7.12 16.54 -11.40
N ALA A 211 -7.38 16.58 -10.09
CA ALA A 211 -8.71 16.34 -9.55
C ALA A 211 -9.74 17.37 -10.04
N HIS A 212 -9.35 18.65 -10.07
CA HIS A 212 -10.20 19.73 -10.56
C HIS A 212 -10.55 19.56 -12.04
N ALA A 213 -9.56 19.25 -12.88
CA ALA A 213 -9.76 19.02 -14.30
C ALA A 213 -10.69 17.83 -14.56
N ALA A 214 -10.49 16.71 -13.85
CA ALA A 214 -11.34 15.53 -13.96
C ALA A 214 -12.80 15.83 -13.57
N LEU A 215 -13.02 16.53 -12.45
CA LEU A 215 -14.37 16.89 -11.99
C LEU A 215 -15.06 17.88 -12.93
N THR A 216 -14.32 18.85 -13.47
CA THR A 216 -14.82 19.80 -14.47
C THR A 216 -15.17 19.09 -15.76
N ALA A 217 -14.31 18.20 -16.25
CA ALA A 217 -14.54 17.42 -17.44
C ALA A 217 -15.76 16.51 -17.29
N LEU A 218 -15.94 15.83 -16.15
CA LEU A 218 -17.14 15.03 -15.86
C LEU A 218 -18.42 15.88 -15.80
N LYS A 219 -18.35 17.10 -15.25
CA LYS A 219 -19.47 18.05 -15.22
C LYS A 219 -19.89 18.44 -16.65
N ASP A 220 -18.93 18.69 -17.53
CA ASP A 220 -19.15 19.19 -18.89
C ASP A 220 -19.28 18.07 -19.94
N ALA A 221 -18.98 16.82 -19.58
CA ALA A 221 -19.02 15.66 -20.46
C ALA A 221 -20.39 15.49 -21.14
N LYS A 222 -20.38 15.28 -22.46
CA LYS A 222 -21.58 15.02 -23.28
C LYS A 222 -21.94 13.53 -23.24
N ILE A 223 -22.17 13.02 -22.03
CA ILE A 223 -22.54 11.63 -21.78
C ILE A 223 -23.98 11.53 -21.32
N ASP A 224 -24.72 10.61 -21.92
CA ASP A 224 -26.13 10.40 -21.63
C ASP A 224 -26.41 8.97 -21.18
N GLY A 225 -27.48 8.84 -20.41
CA GLY A 225 -28.11 7.58 -20.07
C GLY A 225 -27.35 6.73 -19.04
N PRO A 226 -27.10 5.42 -19.28
CA PRO A 226 -26.56 4.52 -18.27
C PRO A 226 -25.19 4.93 -17.70
N VAL A 227 -24.32 5.52 -18.53
CA VAL A 227 -22.98 5.95 -18.11
C VAL A 227 -23.08 7.09 -17.09
N ALA A 228 -23.91 8.10 -17.38
CA ALA A 228 -24.15 9.21 -16.47
C ALA A 228 -24.77 8.74 -15.14
N THR A 229 -25.66 7.73 -15.18
CA THR A 229 -26.23 7.13 -13.96
C THR A 229 -25.16 6.46 -13.09
N VAL A 230 -24.27 5.65 -13.69
CA VAL A 230 -23.19 4.96 -12.96
C VAL A 230 -22.21 5.96 -12.36
N LEU A 231 -21.74 6.93 -13.16
CA LEU A 231 -20.82 7.97 -12.70
C LEU A 231 -21.44 8.83 -11.59
N SER A 232 -22.73 9.18 -11.69
CA SER A 232 -23.41 9.90 -10.61
C SER A 232 -23.50 9.04 -9.34
N ALA A 233 -23.74 7.74 -9.45
CA ALA A 233 -23.82 6.84 -8.29
C ALA A 233 -22.47 6.75 -7.57
N TRP A 234 -21.41 6.58 -8.34
CA TRP A 234 -20.06 6.54 -7.81
C TRP A 234 -19.64 7.88 -7.19
N LEU A 235 -19.95 9.01 -7.84
CA LEU A 235 -19.65 10.34 -7.28
C LEU A 235 -20.37 10.59 -5.94
N MET A 236 -21.60 10.11 -5.77
CA MET A 236 -22.30 10.19 -4.49
C MET A 236 -21.58 9.44 -3.38
N GLN A 237 -20.96 8.30 -3.70
CA GLN A 237 -20.21 7.50 -2.75
C GLN A 237 -18.90 8.20 -2.37
N ILE A 238 -18.11 8.63 -3.36
CA ILE A 238 -16.81 9.25 -3.10
C ILE A 238 -16.92 10.64 -2.44
N ARG A 239 -18.08 11.30 -2.53
CA ARG A 239 -18.36 12.57 -1.87
C ARG A 239 -18.02 12.56 -0.38
N PHE A 240 -18.20 11.42 0.28
CA PHE A 240 -17.92 11.27 1.72
C PHE A 240 -16.44 11.03 2.02
N TRP A 241 -15.61 10.72 1.03
CA TRP A 241 -14.22 10.31 1.21
C TRP A 241 -13.22 11.43 0.99
N VAL A 242 -13.70 12.58 0.51
CA VAL A 242 -12.86 13.74 0.23
C VAL A 242 -13.14 14.87 1.22
N GLY A 243 -12.10 15.68 1.44
CA GLY A 243 -12.18 16.89 2.27
C GLY A 243 -13.20 17.91 1.76
N GLU A 244 -13.66 18.78 2.66
CA GLU A 244 -14.75 19.72 2.40
C GLU A 244 -14.52 20.65 1.20
N LYS A 245 -13.26 21.02 0.96
CA LYS A 245 -12.87 21.90 -0.15
C LYS A 245 -13.23 21.34 -1.52
N ARG A 246 -13.19 20.00 -1.70
CA ARG A 246 -13.47 19.33 -2.99
C ARG A 246 -14.95 19.02 -3.19
N ARG A 247 -15.76 19.03 -2.12
CA ARG A 247 -17.19 18.66 -2.17
C ARG A 247 -18.03 19.54 -3.11
N PRO A 248 -17.86 20.87 -3.21
CA PRO A 248 -18.66 21.69 -4.13
C PRO A 248 -18.51 21.29 -5.61
N GLU A 249 -17.30 20.92 -6.03
CA GLU A 249 -17.02 20.46 -7.39
C GLU A 249 -17.65 19.10 -7.68
N ILE A 250 -17.53 18.16 -6.73
CA ILE A 250 -18.23 16.88 -6.78
C ILE A 250 -19.74 17.09 -6.86
N ASP A 251 -20.30 17.96 -6.02
CA ASP A 251 -21.73 18.26 -6.01
C ASP A 251 -22.20 18.89 -7.33
N ALA A 252 -21.36 19.70 -8.00
CA ALA A 252 -21.64 20.23 -9.33
C ALA A 252 -21.64 19.14 -10.40
N ALA A 253 -20.63 18.25 -10.39
CA ALA A 253 -20.56 17.11 -11.30
C ALA A 253 -21.76 16.16 -11.12
N ILE A 254 -22.13 15.83 -9.87
CA ILE A 254 -23.32 15.02 -9.54
C ILE A 254 -24.58 15.65 -10.12
N ARG A 255 -24.80 16.97 -9.92
CA ARG A 255 -25.98 17.65 -10.45
C ARG A 255 -26.07 17.57 -11.97
N SER A 256 -24.94 17.79 -12.66
CA SER A 256 -24.88 17.70 -14.13
C SER A 256 -25.19 16.28 -14.63
N LEU A 257 -24.55 15.27 -14.04
CA LEU A 257 -24.71 13.87 -14.47
C LEU A 257 -26.11 13.32 -14.17
N ARG A 258 -26.71 13.70 -13.04
CA ARG A 258 -28.09 13.32 -12.71
C ARG A 258 -29.11 13.84 -13.72
N ALA A 259 -28.89 15.04 -14.26
CA ALA A 259 -29.77 15.60 -15.28
C ALA A 259 -29.75 14.79 -16.60
N LYS A 260 -28.68 14.03 -16.83
CA LYS A 260 -28.42 13.20 -18.02
C LYS A 260 -28.68 11.70 -17.78
N SER A 261 -29.00 11.31 -16.55
CA SER A 261 -29.19 9.92 -16.15
C SER A 261 -30.48 9.31 -16.71
N SER A 262 -30.43 8.04 -17.14
CA SER A 262 -31.63 7.29 -17.52
C SER A 262 -32.36 6.71 -16.31
N GLN A 263 -33.69 6.63 -16.40
CA GLN A 263 -34.48 5.75 -15.54
C GLN A 263 -34.35 4.30 -16.01
N GLY A 264 -34.21 3.35 -15.07
CA GLY A 264 -34.26 1.92 -15.37
C GLY A 264 -32.94 1.24 -15.72
N VAL A 265 -31.78 1.77 -15.29
CA VAL A 265 -30.50 1.06 -15.40
C VAL A 265 -30.61 -0.32 -14.76
N GLU A 266 -30.20 -1.35 -15.51
CA GLU A 266 -30.24 -2.73 -15.06
C GLU A 266 -29.43 -2.87 -13.77
N ARG A 267 -30.07 -3.40 -12.73
CA ARG A 267 -29.43 -3.56 -11.44
C ARG A 267 -28.40 -4.69 -11.57
N PRO A 268 -27.15 -4.49 -11.16
CA PRO A 268 -26.16 -5.56 -11.20
C PRO A 268 -26.70 -6.79 -10.43
N PRO A 269 -26.28 -8.01 -10.82
CA PRO A 269 -26.70 -9.23 -10.15
C PRO A 269 -26.43 -9.09 -8.66
N ARG A 270 -27.39 -9.54 -7.83
CA ARG A 270 -27.26 -9.46 -6.37
C ARG A 270 -25.97 -10.14 -5.94
N SER A 271 -25.12 -9.36 -5.30
CA SER A 271 -23.95 -9.85 -4.58
C SER A 271 -24.41 -10.57 -3.32
N GLU A 272 -23.93 -11.79 -3.15
CA GLU A 272 -24.10 -12.56 -1.92
C GLU A 272 -22.72 -12.77 -1.32
N VAL A 273 -22.44 -12.04 -0.24
CA VAL A 273 -21.20 -12.22 0.52
C VAL A 273 -21.23 -13.61 1.15
N ARG A 274 -20.19 -14.40 0.91
CA ARG A 274 -20.08 -15.79 1.36
C ARG A 274 -19.15 -15.96 2.54
N LEU A 275 -18.09 -15.17 2.57
CA LEU A 275 -17.05 -15.22 3.58
C LEU A 275 -16.40 -13.85 3.65
N VAL A 276 -16.05 -13.43 4.86
CA VAL A 276 -15.29 -12.22 5.10
C VAL A 276 -14.21 -12.55 6.11
N LEU A 277 -12.97 -12.16 5.81
CA LEU A 277 -11.82 -12.39 6.66
C LEU A 277 -11.16 -11.06 7.00
N ALA A 278 -10.59 -10.98 8.19
CA ALA A 278 -9.64 -9.93 8.53
C ALA A 278 -8.39 -10.56 9.13
N SER A 279 -7.23 -10.06 8.71
CA SER A 279 -6.00 -10.37 9.43
C SER A 279 -5.98 -9.69 10.80
N ILE A 280 -5.17 -10.21 11.71
CA ILE A 280 -4.73 -9.41 12.86
C ILE A 280 -3.80 -8.28 12.40
N CYS A 281 -3.59 -7.27 13.25
CA CYS A 281 -2.71 -6.16 12.90
C CYS A 281 -1.24 -6.54 13.06
N ASP A 282 -0.43 -6.26 12.04
CA ASP A 282 1.02 -6.38 12.13
C ASP A 282 1.68 -5.20 12.87
N GLY A 283 3.00 -5.27 13.07
CA GLY A 283 3.76 -4.21 13.72
C GLY A 283 3.78 -2.89 12.95
N ALA A 284 3.69 -2.94 11.62
CA ALA A 284 3.52 -1.74 10.79
C ALA A 284 2.10 -1.14 10.88
N GLY A 285 1.17 -1.84 11.55
CA GLY A 285 -0.24 -1.47 11.63
C GLY A 285 -1.00 -1.76 10.34
N ALA A 286 -0.50 -2.66 9.50
CA ALA A 286 -1.22 -3.15 8.34
C ALA A 286 -2.23 -4.22 8.74
N GLN A 287 -3.36 -4.23 8.05
CA GLN A 287 -4.43 -5.19 8.21
C GLN A 287 -5.09 -5.43 6.85
N SER A 288 -5.17 -6.69 6.45
CA SER A 288 -5.82 -7.10 5.21
C SER A 288 -7.27 -7.52 5.50
N LEU A 289 -8.19 -7.01 4.69
CA LEU A 289 -9.60 -7.38 4.72
C LEU A 289 -9.94 -8.09 3.41
N PHE A 290 -10.52 -9.28 3.51
CA PHE A 290 -10.92 -10.07 2.34
C PHE A 290 -12.42 -10.35 2.38
N ALA A 291 -13.04 -10.37 1.21
CA ALA A 291 -14.44 -10.77 1.09
C ALA A 291 -14.65 -11.59 -0.17
N MET A 292 -15.12 -12.83 0.00
CA MET A 292 -15.54 -13.68 -1.10
C MET A 292 -17.02 -13.47 -1.37
N VAL A 293 -17.35 -13.10 -2.60
CA VAL A 293 -18.71 -12.72 -3.01
C VAL A 293 -19.14 -13.57 -4.18
N LYS A 294 -20.35 -14.14 -4.10
CA LYS A 294 -21.00 -14.80 -5.23
C LYS A 294 -21.79 -13.76 -6.04
N ARG A 295 -21.52 -13.69 -7.34
CA ARG A 295 -22.23 -12.83 -8.30
C ARG A 295 -22.78 -13.70 -9.43
N GLY A 296 -24.06 -14.07 -9.32
CA GLY A 296 -24.71 -15.00 -10.24
C GLY A 296 -24.07 -16.40 -10.19
N ARG A 297 -23.42 -16.82 -11.29
CA ARG A 297 -22.74 -18.12 -11.42
C ARG A 297 -21.23 -18.08 -11.10
N ARG A 298 -20.66 -16.88 -10.93
CA ARG A 298 -19.23 -16.66 -10.69
C ARG A 298 -19.00 -16.11 -9.29
N PHE A 299 -17.73 -16.11 -8.90
CA PHE A 299 -17.27 -15.55 -7.64
C PHE A 299 -16.31 -14.40 -7.92
N ALA A 300 -16.21 -13.50 -6.95
CA ALA A 300 -15.19 -12.49 -6.88
C ALA A 300 -14.61 -12.48 -5.47
N VAL A 301 -13.33 -12.12 -5.35
CA VAL A 301 -12.69 -11.85 -4.07
C VAL A 301 -12.22 -10.41 -4.08
N ALA A 302 -12.76 -9.61 -3.15
CA ALA A 302 -12.29 -8.26 -2.89
C ALA A 302 -11.24 -8.30 -1.78
N CYS A 303 -10.16 -7.57 -1.96
CA CYS A 303 -9.10 -7.38 -0.98
C CYS A 303 -8.91 -5.88 -0.73
N VAL A 304 -8.86 -5.49 0.55
CA VAL A 304 -8.58 -4.12 0.96
C VAL A 304 -7.48 -4.13 2.02
N LEU A 305 -6.42 -3.39 1.78
CA LEU A 305 -5.32 -3.20 2.72
C LEU A 305 -5.54 -1.90 3.50
N VAL A 306 -5.69 -2.02 4.80
CA VAL A 306 -5.74 -0.88 5.72
C VAL A 306 -4.40 -0.75 6.43
N LYS A 307 -3.87 0.47 6.52
CA LYS A 307 -2.68 0.80 7.30
C LYS A 307 -3.01 1.89 8.31
N LEU A 308 -2.78 1.61 9.59
CA LEU A 308 -3.04 2.56 10.68
C LEU A 308 -2.31 3.88 10.45
N GLY A 309 -3.02 4.99 10.71
CA GLY A 309 -2.55 6.35 10.45
C GLY A 309 -2.46 6.76 8.97
N THR A 310 -2.58 5.81 8.02
CA THR A 310 -2.60 6.09 6.58
C THR A 310 -4.02 5.99 6.00
N GLY A 311 -4.82 5.04 6.50
CA GLY A 311 -6.14 4.71 5.99
C GLY A 311 -6.11 3.49 5.09
N ILE A 312 -6.88 3.52 4.00
CA ILE A 312 -6.94 2.46 3.00
C ILE A 312 -5.74 2.65 2.07
N ALA A 313 -4.75 1.77 2.22
CA ALA A 313 -3.50 1.82 1.46
C ALA A 313 -3.68 1.24 0.06
N ASP A 314 -4.50 0.20 -0.09
CA ASP A 314 -4.74 -0.45 -1.37
C ASP A 314 -6.10 -1.16 -1.40
N ALA A 315 -6.63 -1.38 -2.60
CA ALA A 315 -7.81 -2.19 -2.84
C ALA A 315 -7.73 -2.82 -4.22
N TRP A 316 -8.16 -4.08 -4.35
CA TRP A 316 -8.23 -4.75 -5.64
C TRP A 316 -9.24 -5.89 -5.62
N ILE A 317 -9.63 -6.36 -6.81
CA ILE A 317 -10.60 -7.43 -6.98
C ILE A 317 -10.05 -8.47 -7.93
N ARG A 318 -10.23 -9.74 -7.58
CA ARG A 318 -10.16 -10.86 -8.52
C ARG A 318 -11.57 -11.33 -8.83
N ASP A 319 -12.03 -11.12 -10.04
CA ASP A 319 -13.38 -11.43 -10.47
C ASP A 319 -13.44 -12.64 -11.41
N ALA A 320 -14.65 -12.93 -11.92
CA ALA A 320 -14.93 -14.02 -12.85
C ALA A 320 -14.47 -15.43 -12.42
N LEU A 321 -14.18 -15.62 -11.13
CA LEU A 321 -13.65 -16.86 -10.58
C LEU A 321 -14.70 -17.98 -10.61
N THR A 322 -14.25 -19.22 -10.78
CA THR A 322 -15.05 -20.36 -10.37
C THR A 322 -15.11 -20.43 -8.85
N LYS A 323 -16.03 -21.22 -8.30
CA LYS A 323 -16.08 -21.46 -6.85
C LYS A 323 -14.76 -22.03 -6.34
N ALA A 324 -14.20 -23.01 -7.05
CA ALA A 324 -12.96 -23.69 -6.67
C ALA A 324 -11.76 -22.73 -6.69
N ASP A 325 -11.66 -21.85 -7.68
CA ASP A 325 -10.56 -20.87 -7.75
C ASP A 325 -10.64 -19.84 -6.62
N ALA A 326 -11.86 -19.41 -6.27
CA ALA A 326 -12.07 -18.50 -5.15
C ALA A 326 -11.73 -19.15 -3.80
N GLU A 327 -12.16 -20.40 -3.58
CA GLU A 327 -11.83 -21.16 -2.37
C GLU A 327 -10.32 -21.44 -2.28
N ALA A 328 -9.66 -21.80 -3.39
CA ALA A 328 -8.22 -21.98 -3.44
C ALA A 328 -7.47 -20.70 -3.06
N PHE A 329 -7.88 -19.56 -3.63
CA PHE A 329 -7.29 -18.27 -3.29
C PHE A 329 -7.45 -17.91 -1.81
N ILE A 330 -8.63 -18.13 -1.23
CA ILE A 330 -8.86 -17.89 0.19
C ILE A 330 -7.99 -18.80 1.06
N ASN A 331 -7.83 -20.07 0.69
CA ASN A 331 -6.96 -20.99 1.43
C ASN A 331 -5.50 -20.56 1.38
N ASP A 332 -5.03 -20.04 0.23
CA ASP A 332 -3.67 -19.49 0.11
C ASP A 332 -3.48 -18.27 1.03
N VAL A 333 -4.50 -17.39 1.14
CA VAL A 333 -4.49 -16.26 2.08
C VAL A 333 -4.41 -16.74 3.53
N LEU A 334 -5.26 -17.70 3.93
CA LEU A 334 -5.28 -18.26 5.28
C LEU A 334 -3.97 -18.98 5.64
N ALA A 335 -3.26 -19.53 4.64
CA ALA A 335 -1.96 -20.14 4.85
C ALA A 335 -0.82 -19.12 5.04
N GLY A 336 -0.98 -17.90 4.53
CA GLY A 336 0.07 -16.87 4.54
C GLY A 336 -0.13 -15.76 5.58
N VAL A 337 -1.34 -15.55 6.07
CA VAL A 337 -1.68 -14.45 6.98
C VAL A 337 -2.63 -14.94 8.07
N GLU A 338 -2.27 -14.70 9.34
CA GLU A 338 -3.11 -14.98 10.50
C GLU A 338 -4.41 -14.15 10.41
N SER A 339 -5.47 -14.81 9.96
CA SER A 339 -6.75 -14.20 9.63
C SER A 339 -7.90 -14.99 10.23
N VAL A 340 -8.97 -14.27 10.56
CA VAL A 340 -10.16 -14.76 11.27
C VAL A 340 -11.38 -14.43 10.44
N GLU A 341 -12.41 -15.30 10.50
CA GLU A 341 -13.71 -14.97 9.91
C GLU A 341 -14.40 -13.88 10.73
N ILE A 342 -14.86 -12.83 10.05
CA ILE A 342 -15.51 -11.68 10.69
C ILE A 342 -16.87 -11.40 10.08
N SER A 343 -17.73 -10.71 10.82
CA SER A 343 -18.98 -10.20 10.27
C SER A 343 -18.75 -9.04 9.28
N MET A 344 -19.69 -8.88 8.34
CA MET A 344 -19.74 -7.69 7.48
C MET A 344 -19.88 -6.39 8.28
N VAL A 345 -20.45 -6.44 9.49
CA VAL A 345 -20.56 -5.27 10.36
C VAL A 345 -19.19 -4.79 10.82
N LEU A 346 -18.31 -5.71 11.26
CA LEU A 346 -16.94 -5.36 11.64
C LEU A 346 -16.12 -4.90 10.42
N PHE A 347 -16.30 -5.55 9.27
CA PHE A 347 -15.66 -5.18 8.01
C PHE A 347 -16.00 -3.73 7.60
N GLU A 348 -17.29 -3.38 7.58
CA GLU A 348 -17.74 -2.02 7.26
C GLU A 348 -17.24 -1.00 8.30
N ARG A 349 -17.29 -1.34 9.59
CA ARG A 349 -16.76 -0.48 10.65
C ARG A 349 -15.27 -0.20 10.46
N ARG A 350 -14.49 -1.21 10.08
CA ARG A 350 -13.06 -1.05 9.85
C ARG A 350 -12.76 -0.16 8.63
N LEU A 351 -13.49 -0.34 7.54
CA LEU A 351 -13.37 0.53 6.38
C LEU A 351 -13.79 1.98 6.69
N ALA A 352 -14.86 2.16 7.47
CA ALA A 352 -15.32 3.47 7.90
C ALA A 352 -14.28 4.21 8.76
N ASP A 353 -13.64 3.50 9.68
CA ASP A 353 -12.54 4.02 10.49
C ASP A 353 -11.32 4.39 9.63
N ALA A 354 -10.92 3.51 8.71
CA ALA A 354 -9.81 3.76 7.81
C ALA A 354 -10.02 4.98 6.90
N LEU A 355 -11.27 5.28 6.51
CA LEU A 355 -11.61 6.46 5.72
C LEU A 355 -11.40 7.78 6.48
N VAL A 356 -11.40 7.78 7.82
CA VAL A 356 -11.12 8.98 8.61
C VAL A 356 -9.71 9.48 8.35
N ALA A 357 -8.73 8.58 8.24
CA ALA A 357 -7.34 8.95 7.95
C ALA A 357 -7.17 9.65 6.59
N HIS A 358 -7.99 9.30 5.59
CA HIS A 358 -8.01 10.01 4.30
C HIS A 358 -8.53 11.45 4.42
N LEU A 359 -9.50 11.69 5.30
CA LEU A 359 -9.96 13.04 5.59
C LEU A 359 -8.91 13.86 6.34
N ASP A 360 -8.25 13.26 7.32
CA ASP A 360 -7.23 13.92 8.14
C ASP A 360 -5.98 14.30 7.34
N THR A 361 -5.54 13.40 6.44
CA THR A 361 -4.37 13.64 5.58
C THR A 361 -4.68 14.46 4.33
N GLY A 362 -5.96 14.58 3.96
CA GLY A 362 -6.39 15.22 2.71
C GLY A 362 -6.10 14.40 1.44
N THR A 363 -5.60 13.17 1.60
CA THR A 363 -5.31 12.24 0.50
C THR A 363 -6.52 11.33 0.29
N PRO A 364 -7.17 11.33 -0.89
CA PRO A 364 -8.31 10.44 -1.15
C PRO A 364 -7.93 8.95 -1.12
N PRO A 365 -8.89 8.03 -0.87
CA PRO A 365 -8.64 6.59 -0.95
C PRO A 365 -8.39 6.13 -2.41
N PRO A 366 -7.78 4.95 -2.61
CA PRO A 366 -7.55 4.39 -3.94
C PRO A 366 -8.86 4.18 -4.70
N PHE A 367 -8.86 4.46 -6.01
CA PHE A 367 -10.06 4.37 -6.85
C PHE A 367 -10.70 2.97 -6.84
N HIS A 368 -9.89 1.91 -6.73
CA HIS A 368 -10.35 0.53 -6.64
C HIS A 368 -11.20 0.22 -5.39
N LEU A 369 -11.17 1.05 -4.34
CA LEU A 369 -12.09 0.91 -3.21
C LEU A 369 -13.55 0.98 -3.67
N LEU A 370 -13.83 1.83 -4.67
CA LEU A 370 -15.16 1.95 -5.25
C LEU A 370 -15.60 0.67 -5.97
N GLN A 371 -14.68 0.00 -6.66
CA GLN A 371 -14.94 -1.30 -7.28
C GLN A 371 -15.21 -2.37 -6.21
N ALA A 372 -14.43 -2.37 -5.11
CA ALA A 372 -14.64 -3.28 -3.99
C ALA A 372 -16.04 -3.07 -3.38
N MET A 373 -16.47 -1.82 -3.20
CA MET A 373 -17.81 -1.51 -2.72
C MET A 373 -18.92 -2.00 -3.65
N ASP A 374 -18.78 -1.80 -4.97
CA ASP A 374 -19.76 -2.29 -5.95
C ASP A 374 -19.87 -3.82 -5.89
N VAL A 375 -18.73 -4.51 -5.84
CA VAL A 375 -18.67 -5.97 -5.71
C VAL A 375 -19.36 -6.42 -4.42
N LEU A 376 -19.15 -5.73 -3.31
CA LEU A 376 -19.75 -6.06 -2.01
C LEU A 376 -21.22 -5.63 -1.90
N GLY A 377 -21.73 -4.84 -2.84
CA GLY A 377 -23.08 -4.27 -2.76
C GLY A 377 -23.24 -3.21 -1.66
N LEU A 378 -22.13 -2.60 -1.24
CA LEU A 378 -22.13 -1.53 -0.24
C LEU A 378 -22.51 -0.21 -0.92
N SER A 379 -23.51 0.49 -0.39
CA SER A 379 -24.08 1.69 -1.04
C SER A 379 -23.90 3.00 -0.26
N SER A 380 -23.35 2.94 0.95
CA SER A 380 -23.12 4.12 1.78
C SER A 380 -22.03 3.90 2.83
N LEU A 381 -20.78 3.78 2.40
CA LEU A 381 -19.64 3.75 3.32
C LEU A 381 -19.24 5.18 3.69
N ARG A 382 -19.52 5.58 4.92
CA ARG A 382 -19.16 6.91 5.46
C ARG A 382 -17.99 6.78 6.42
N PRO A 383 -17.07 7.77 6.44
CA PRO A 383 -16.04 7.82 7.46
C PRO A 383 -16.67 7.89 8.86
N ASP A 384 -16.24 7.04 9.77
CA ASP A 384 -16.67 7.01 11.16
C ASP A 384 -15.52 6.50 12.04
N ALA A 385 -15.05 7.36 12.95
CA ALA A 385 -13.87 7.05 13.74
C ALA A 385 -14.20 6.02 14.82
N SER A 386 -13.32 5.04 15.00
CA SER A 386 -13.34 4.12 16.13
C SER A 386 -12.10 4.34 17.00
N PRO A 387 -12.06 5.40 17.85
CA PRO A 387 -10.93 5.64 18.72
C PRO A 387 -10.59 4.40 19.57
N PRO A 388 -9.31 4.04 19.74
CA PRO A 388 -8.92 2.77 20.36
C PRO A 388 -9.53 2.56 21.75
N ALA A 389 -9.54 3.60 22.60
CA ALA A 389 -10.16 3.54 23.92
C ALA A 389 -11.65 3.23 23.84
N VAL A 390 -12.37 3.88 22.93
CA VAL A 390 -13.83 3.70 22.75
C VAL A 390 -14.13 2.32 22.20
N LEU A 391 -13.34 1.83 21.24
CA LEU A 391 -13.48 0.48 20.70
C LEU A 391 -13.21 -0.57 21.79
N ALA A 392 -12.12 -0.42 22.56
CA ALA A 392 -11.80 -1.33 23.66
C ALA A 392 -12.92 -1.37 24.72
N GLU A 393 -13.42 -0.22 25.17
CA GLU A 393 -14.54 -0.17 26.13
C GLU A 393 -15.81 -0.83 25.56
N ALA A 394 -16.12 -0.60 24.28
CA ALA A 394 -17.26 -1.24 23.64
C ALA A 394 -17.12 -2.77 23.53
N LEU A 395 -15.90 -3.27 23.32
CA LEU A 395 -15.63 -4.71 23.27
C LEU A 395 -15.80 -5.37 24.64
N LEU A 396 -15.37 -4.68 25.70
CA LEU A 396 -15.44 -5.14 27.10
C LEU A 396 -16.82 -4.93 27.74
N ALA A 397 -17.66 -4.08 27.16
CA ALA A 397 -18.97 -3.75 27.70
C ALA A 397 -19.84 -5.00 27.92
N GLY A 398 -20.44 -5.10 29.11
CA GLY A 398 -21.33 -6.21 29.47
C GLY A 398 -20.61 -7.48 29.97
N LEU A 399 -19.28 -7.53 29.90
CA LEU A 399 -18.53 -8.61 30.55
C LEU A 399 -18.57 -8.48 32.08
N PRO A 400 -18.53 -9.61 32.80
CA PRO A 400 -18.50 -9.61 34.26
C PRO A 400 -17.18 -9.03 34.81
N ALA A 401 -17.22 -8.57 36.07
CA ALA A 401 -16.12 -7.83 36.70
C ALA A 401 -14.87 -8.70 36.97
N ASP A 402 -15.00 -10.02 37.03
CA ASP A 402 -13.90 -10.97 37.12
C ASP A 402 -13.08 -11.04 35.82
N LEU A 403 -13.66 -10.66 34.68
CA LEU A 403 -12.98 -10.60 33.38
C LEU A 403 -12.46 -9.19 33.01
N THR A 404 -12.94 -8.14 33.70
CA THR A 404 -12.62 -6.74 33.34
C THR A 404 -12.01 -5.93 34.48
N GLY A 405 -12.08 -6.45 35.70
CA GLY A 405 -11.61 -5.80 36.91
C GLY A 405 -10.08 -5.81 37.07
N PRO A 406 -9.56 -5.19 38.15
CA PRO A 406 -8.12 -4.98 38.30
C PRO A 406 -7.26 -6.24 38.23
N ALA A 407 -7.74 -7.37 38.77
CA ALA A 407 -7.00 -8.64 38.71
C ALA A 407 -6.87 -9.16 37.26
N ALA A 408 -7.97 -9.11 36.49
CA ALA A 408 -7.97 -9.50 35.09
C ALA A 408 -7.04 -8.61 34.25
N VAL A 409 -7.02 -7.32 34.55
CA VAL A 409 -6.12 -6.36 33.90
C VAL A 409 -4.65 -6.73 34.15
N GLU A 410 -4.26 -6.99 35.40
CA GLU A 410 -2.89 -7.40 35.71
C GLU A 410 -2.50 -8.74 35.06
N ASP A 411 -3.44 -9.68 34.99
CA ASP A 411 -3.21 -10.96 34.33
C ASP A 411 -3.10 -10.82 32.80
N ALA A 412 -3.93 -9.98 32.17
CA ALA A 412 -3.85 -9.64 30.75
C ALA A 412 -2.49 -9.00 30.40
N HIS A 413 -2.03 -8.05 31.23
CA HIS A 413 -0.69 -7.47 31.10
C HIS A 413 0.41 -8.52 31.20
N ARG A 414 0.31 -9.47 32.13
CA ARG A 414 1.28 -10.57 32.26
C ARG A 414 1.29 -11.47 31.02
N ARG A 415 0.11 -11.84 30.51
CA ARG A 415 -0.04 -12.69 29.31
C ARG A 415 0.37 -11.97 28.03
N SER A 416 0.35 -10.64 27.99
CA SER A 416 0.81 -9.89 26.81
C SER A 416 2.25 -10.15 26.40
N LEU A 417 3.09 -10.61 27.34
CA LEU A 417 4.48 -10.98 27.07
C LEU A 417 4.63 -12.30 26.29
N THR A 418 3.59 -13.13 26.25
CA THR A 418 3.61 -14.44 25.59
C THR A 418 2.77 -14.47 24.31
N TRP A 419 2.14 -13.36 23.90
CA TRP A 419 1.34 -13.31 22.68
C TRP A 419 2.11 -13.72 21.42
N MET A 420 3.42 -13.47 21.35
CA MET A 420 4.27 -13.95 20.23
C MET A 420 4.37 -15.47 20.11
N GLN A 421 3.95 -16.23 21.13
CA GLN A 421 3.89 -17.68 21.09
C GLN A 421 2.58 -18.16 20.46
N GLU A 422 1.54 -17.33 20.52
CA GLU A 422 0.21 -17.59 19.95
C GLU A 422 0.10 -17.03 18.53
N PHE A 423 0.73 -15.88 18.27
CA PHE A 423 0.66 -15.19 16.98
C PHE A 423 2.04 -14.84 16.45
N GLU A 424 2.39 -15.39 15.28
CA GLU A 424 3.66 -15.08 14.62
C GLU A 424 3.72 -13.60 14.21
N THR A 425 2.58 -13.00 13.84
CA THR A 425 2.47 -11.59 13.49
C THR A 425 2.94 -10.67 14.62
N VAL A 426 2.80 -11.07 15.89
CA VAL A 426 3.27 -10.27 17.04
C VAL A 426 4.80 -10.18 17.08
N ALA A 427 5.53 -11.10 16.43
CA ALA A 427 6.99 -10.99 16.29
C ALA A 427 7.40 -9.75 15.47
N SER A 428 6.51 -9.23 14.62
CA SER A 428 6.74 -7.99 13.87
C SER A 428 6.53 -6.71 14.71
N TRP A 429 6.06 -6.81 15.96
CA TRP A 429 5.70 -5.66 16.78
C TRP A 429 6.91 -4.93 17.37
N PHE A 430 7.50 -4.06 16.56
CA PHE A 430 8.55 -3.13 16.94
C PHE A 430 8.42 -1.81 16.18
N GLU A 431 9.10 -0.77 16.64
CA GLU A 431 9.22 0.50 15.92
C GLU A 431 10.45 0.47 15.01
N ALA A 432 10.34 1.07 13.83
CA ALA A 432 11.43 1.20 12.89
C ALA A 432 11.28 2.49 12.06
N GLY A 433 12.31 2.81 11.27
CA GLY A 433 12.36 4.02 10.45
C GLY A 433 13.34 5.08 10.97
N GLU A 434 13.33 6.25 10.32
CA GLU A 434 14.32 7.31 10.53
C GLU A 434 14.35 7.84 11.97
N ASP A 435 13.18 7.97 12.61
CA ASP A 435 13.07 8.41 14.00
C ASP A 435 13.82 7.45 14.95
N VAL A 436 13.75 6.14 14.69
CA VAL A 436 14.42 5.12 15.49
C VAL A 436 15.92 5.18 15.28
N GLU A 437 16.38 5.26 14.02
CA GLU A 437 17.80 5.40 13.69
C GLU A 437 18.41 6.64 14.34
N ALA A 438 17.75 7.80 14.19
CA ALA A 438 18.20 9.07 14.74
C ALA A 438 18.30 9.02 16.27
N LEU A 439 17.36 8.34 16.93
CA LEU A 439 17.33 8.19 18.38
C LEU A 439 18.41 7.22 18.89
N LEU A 440 18.61 6.08 18.22
CA LEU A 440 19.39 4.97 18.75
C LEU A 440 20.85 4.94 18.30
N ARG A 441 21.16 5.45 17.10
CA ARG A 441 22.53 5.46 16.53
C ARG A 441 23.57 6.16 17.42
N PRO A 442 23.28 7.30 18.09
CA PRO A 442 24.24 7.95 18.98
C PRO A 442 24.53 7.16 20.27
N LEU A 443 23.69 6.18 20.61
CA LEU A 443 23.74 5.47 21.89
C LEU A 443 24.58 4.20 21.77
N LYS A 444 25.48 4.01 22.74
CA LYS A 444 26.51 2.94 22.69
C LYS A 444 26.10 1.63 23.34
N SER A 445 25.14 1.65 24.26
CA SER A 445 24.72 0.46 25.01
C SER A 445 23.25 0.11 24.78
N ARG A 446 22.94 -1.19 24.80
CA ARG A 446 21.55 -1.70 24.77
C ARG A 446 20.68 -1.05 25.86
N LYS A 447 21.22 -0.90 27.08
CA LYS A 447 20.51 -0.27 28.19
C LYS A 447 20.13 1.19 27.90
N GLN A 448 21.04 1.99 27.34
CA GLN A 448 20.74 3.38 26.96
C GLN A 448 19.66 3.45 25.87
N ARG A 449 19.74 2.55 24.88
CA ARG A 449 18.76 2.47 23.79
C ARG A 449 17.38 2.10 24.30
N LEU A 450 17.28 1.11 25.18
CA LEU A 450 16.01 0.72 25.79
C LEU A 450 15.36 1.90 26.53
N VAL A 451 16.14 2.59 27.38
CA VAL A 451 15.66 3.79 28.08
C VAL A 451 15.21 4.87 27.09
N ALA A 452 15.95 5.09 26.00
CA ALA A 452 15.57 6.07 24.98
C ALA A 452 14.26 5.70 24.27
N VAL A 453 14.07 4.44 23.87
CA VAL A 453 12.82 3.98 23.25
C VAL A 453 11.64 4.17 24.21
N THR A 454 11.76 3.67 25.45
CA THR A 454 10.68 3.74 26.45
C THR A 454 10.30 5.17 26.81
N THR A 455 11.27 6.07 26.97
CA THR A 455 11.02 7.42 27.50
C THR A 455 10.84 8.50 26.44
N LYS A 456 11.31 8.28 25.21
CA LYS A 456 11.29 9.31 24.14
C LYS A 456 10.48 8.91 22.92
N LEU A 457 10.43 7.62 22.57
CA LEU A 457 9.73 7.15 21.37
C LEU A 457 8.30 6.72 21.69
N LEU A 458 8.15 5.71 22.57
CA LEU A 458 6.86 5.09 22.85
C LEU A 458 5.77 6.04 23.39
N PRO A 459 6.06 7.10 24.18
CA PRO A 459 5.03 8.04 24.61
C PRO A 459 4.28 8.67 23.44
N GLY A 460 4.98 8.97 22.33
CA GLY A 460 4.37 9.52 21.11
C GLY A 460 3.66 8.48 20.24
N ARG A 461 3.94 7.18 20.44
CA ARG A 461 3.39 6.06 19.66
C ARG A 461 2.27 5.30 20.39
N ARG A 462 1.99 5.67 21.63
CA ARG A 462 1.02 5.04 22.53
C ARG A 462 -0.34 4.78 21.90
N LYS A 463 -0.94 5.79 21.25
CA LYS A 463 -2.25 5.65 20.58
C LYS A 463 -2.23 4.64 19.43
N ALA A 464 -1.16 4.64 18.63
CA ALA A 464 -1.03 3.72 17.50
C ALA A 464 -0.91 2.26 17.97
N TRP A 465 -0.20 2.00 19.08
CA TRP A 465 -0.15 0.66 19.66
C TRP A 465 -1.49 0.25 20.28
N ALA A 466 -2.18 1.17 20.96
CA ALA A 466 -3.53 0.91 21.44
C ALA A 466 -4.49 0.53 20.30
N GLU A 467 -4.38 1.21 19.15
CA GLU A 467 -5.19 0.94 17.96
C GLU A 467 -4.96 -0.45 17.38
N ARG A 468 -3.69 -0.89 17.27
CA ARG A 468 -3.35 -2.27 16.86
C ARG A 468 -3.98 -3.30 17.79
N CYS A 469 -3.86 -3.10 19.10
CA CYS A 469 -4.49 -3.99 20.09
C CYS A 469 -6.02 -3.97 20.00
N ALA A 470 -6.64 -2.80 19.79
CA ALA A 470 -8.10 -2.67 19.72
C ALA A 470 -8.68 -3.43 18.53
N TRP A 471 -8.07 -3.26 17.36
CA TRP A 471 -8.51 -3.92 16.14
C TRP A 471 -8.18 -5.41 16.11
N THR A 472 -7.05 -5.81 16.68
CA THR A 472 -6.74 -7.24 16.88
C THR A 472 -7.76 -7.90 17.81
N SER A 473 -8.11 -7.24 18.92
CA SER A 473 -9.17 -7.69 19.83
C SER A 473 -10.52 -7.82 19.11
N ALA A 474 -10.90 -6.81 18.33
CA ALA A 474 -12.18 -6.81 17.62
C ALA A 474 -12.29 -7.98 16.63
N VAL A 475 -11.20 -8.29 15.92
CA VAL A 475 -11.14 -9.43 14.99
C VAL A 475 -11.20 -10.76 15.75
N LEU A 476 -10.35 -10.95 16.76
CA LEU A 476 -10.30 -12.20 17.54
C LEU A 476 -11.63 -12.50 18.25
N LYS A 477 -12.42 -11.47 18.59
CA LYS A 477 -13.73 -11.65 19.25
C LYS A 477 -14.77 -12.33 18.35
N GLU A 478 -14.69 -12.19 17.02
CA GLU A 478 -15.73 -12.68 16.11
C GLU A 478 -15.77 -14.22 16.02
N GLU A 479 -14.64 -14.88 16.20
CA GLU A 479 -14.51 -16.36 16.17
C GLU A 479 -14.27 -16.95 17.58
N ALA A 480 -14.21 -16.10 18.61
CA ALA A 480 -13.88 -16.56 19.96
C ALA A 480 -14.94 -17.51 20.54
N GLU A 481 -14.51 -18.69 20.95
CA GLU A 481 -15.32 -19.59 21.76
C GLU A 481 -15.52 -19.01 23.19
N PRO A 482 -16.56 -19.44 23.95
CA PRO A 482 -16.88 -18.86 25.26
C PRO A 482 -15.75 -18.85 26.29
N ASP A 483 -14.77 -19.75 26.18
CA ASP A 483 -13.59 -19.86 27.04
C ASP A 483 -12.33 -19.18 26.48
N GLU A 484 -12.38 -18.70 25.24
CA GLU A 484 -11.28 -17.96 24.61
C GLU A 484 -11.31 -16.49 25.02
N LEU A 485 -10.42 -16.15 25.96
CA LEU A 485 -10.35 -14.81 26.55
C LEU A 485 -9.21 -13.95 25.98
N LEU A 486 -8.51 -14.43 24.96
CA LEU A 486 -7.35 -13.72 24.40
C LEU A 486 -7.75 -12.36 23.79
N TRP A 487 -8.91 -12.28 23.15
CA TRP A 487 -9.46 -11.00 22.67
C TRP A 487 -9.73 -10.02 23.82
N VAL A 488 -10.14 -10.50 25.00
CA VAL A 488 -10.34 -9.67 26.21
C VAL A 488 -9.01 -9.07 26.66
N ASP A 489 -7.93 -9.87 26.65
CA ASP A 489 -6.60 -9.38 27.01
C ASP A 489 -6.15 -8.23 26.09
N PHE A 490 -6.29 -8.40 24.76
CA PHE A 490 -5.97 -7.33 23.81
C PHE A 490 -6.80 -6.07 24.05
N ALA A 491 -8.09 -6.20 24.39
CA ALA A 491 -8.94 -5.05 24.70
C ALA A 491 -8.52 -4.34 25.99
N LEU A 492 -8.20 -5.08 27.06
CA LEU A 492 -7.74 -4.50 28.33
C LEU A 492 -6.41 -3.77 28.16
N VAL A 493 -5.46 -4.39 27.46
CA VAL A 493 -4.16 -3.78 27.16
C VAL A 493 -4.32 -2.58 26.22
N SER A 494 -5.21 -2.65 25.23
CA SER A 494 -5.55 -1.52 24.35
C SER A 494 -6.10 -0.33 25.15
N ARG A 495 -7.06 -0.56 26.04
CA ARG A 495 -7.64 0.47 26.91
C ARG A 495 -6.55 1.13 27.76
N ASP A 496 -5.72 0.33 28.40
CA ASP A 496 -4.66 0.84 29.26
C ASP A 496 -3.62 1.60 28.44
N LEU A 497 -3.21 1.11 27.26
CA LEU A 497 -2.39 1.85 26.30
C LEU A 497 -3.07 3.13 25.83
N ALA A 498 -4.37 3.19 25.60
CA ALA A 498 -5.02 4.44 25.20
C ALA A 498 -5.16 5.44 26.36
N GLY A 499 -5.16 4.95 27.60
CA GLY A 499 -5.34 5.71 28.84
C GLY A 499 -4.07 6.35 29.39
N THR A 500 -4.04 6.56 30.71
CA THR A 500 -2.99 7.29 31.43
C THR A 500 -2.02 6.40 32.21
N ARG A 501 -2.20 5.08 32.20
CA ARG A 501 -1.33 4.13 32.93
C ARG A 501 0.13 4.31 32.48
N PRO A 502 1.12 4.45 33.36
CA PRO A 502 2.53 4.61 32.96
C PRO A 502 2.98 3.49 32.00
N LEU A 503 3.73 3.82 30.95
CA LEU A 503 4.16 2.81 29.97
C LEU A 503 5.09 1.76 30.60
N GLU A 504 5.82 2.14 31.65
CA GLU A 504 6.69 1.26 32.43
C GLU A 504 5.90 0.17 33.18
N GLU A 505 4.61 0.40 33.42
CA GLU A 505 3.69 -0.56 34.06
C GLU A 505 2.92 -1.42 33.04
N ILE A 506 3.15 -1.23 31.73
CA ILE A 506 2.53 -1.99 30.65
C ILE A 506 3.59 -2.93 30.06
N PRO A 507 3.58 -4.24 30.37
CA PRO A 507 4.62 -5.18 29.95
C PRO A 507 4.82 -5.22 28.43
N LEU A 508 3.74 -5.13 27.66
CA LEU A 508 3.79 -5.04 26.20
C LEU A 508 4.65 -3.85 25.71
N ALA A 509 4.58 -2.69 26.36
CA ALA A 509 5.41 -1.55 25.98
C ALA A 509 6.91 -1.83 26.22
N GLY A 510 7.22 -2.57 27.29
CA GLY A 510 8.58 -3.07 27.54
C GLY A 510 9.05 -4.06 26.48
N PHE A 511 8.17 -4.97 26.04
CA PHE A 511 8.43 -5.90 24.94
C PHE A 511 8.72 -5.16 23.63
N ILE A 512 7.83 -4.25 23.21
CA ILE A 512 8.00 -3.44 21.98
C ILE A 512 9.31 -2.65 22.05
N ALA A 513 9.65 -2.08 23.20
CA ALA A 513 10.91 -1.36 23.38
C ALA A 513 12.13 -2.26 23.19
N SER A 514 12.11 -3.48 23.72
CA SER A 514 13.20 -4.45 23.51
C SER A 514 13.29 -4.89 22.06
N ALA A 515 12.17 -5.25 21.44
CA ALA A 515 12.09 -5.68 20.05
C ALA A 515 12.58 -4.59 19.08
N THR A 516 12.24 -3.32 19.34
CA THR A 516 12.76 -2.15 18.61
C THR A 516 14.27 -2.06 18.65
N VAL A 517 14.88 -2.24 19.83
CA VAL A 517 16.34 -2.19 19.99
C VAL A 517 17.01 -3.40 19.34
N GLU A 518 16.39 -4.57 19.39
CA GLU A 518 16.88 -5.79 18.75
C GLU A 518 16.83 -5.68 17.23
N ALA A 519 15.71 -5.24 16.66
CA ALA A 519 15.57 -4.99 15.23
C ALA A 519 16.59 -3.96 14.73
N PHE A 520 16.81 -2.88 15.48
CA PHE A 520 17.86 -1.89 15.17
C PHE A 520 19.28 -2.48 15.22
N LEU A 521 19.54 -3.45 16.10
CA LEU A 521 20.86 -4.08 16.26
C LEU A 521 21.19 -5.15 15.22
N GLN A 522 20.16 -5.73 14.59
CA GLN A 522 20.31 -6.75 13.55
C GLN A 522 20.54 -6.16 12.16
N ARG A 523 20.35 -4.85 12.00
CA ARG A 523 20.69 -4.06 10.81
C ARG A 523 22.12 -3.56 10.89
#